data_AF-A0AAV9WAC8-F1
#
_entry.id   AF-A0AAV9WAC8-F1
#
_cell.length_a   1.000
_cell.length_b   1.000
_cell.length_c   1.000
_cell.angle_alpha   90.00
_cell.angle_beta   90.00
_cell.angle_gamma   90.00
#
_symmetry.space_group_name_H-M   'P 1'
#
loop_
_entity.id
_entity.type
_entity.pdbx_description
1 polymer ?
#
loop_
_entity_poly.entity_id
_entity_poly.type
_entity_poly.pdbx_seq_one_letter_code
_entity_poly.pdbx_strand_id
1 'polypeptide(L)'
;MSESSHDPSRQPPAISKPKLKEGQSVTHQMLEDTAFNHPYYLEKTGNWLNVKIGPILRTIKECSQAALLEVEAEMDPYIKRFSDQGEPLQQRTYEIFLQRLDGLSVDMSDEFYSVITDMLQSTLNLNSRRDKRWLWLWAMNERQKALQKLRLKKQRRSDQDEPGDGDSPSTYTPGYQDPEEGFGSSDPEDGIQRRRRHLSIADLMNNNSA
;
A
#
# COMPACT_ATOMS: atom_id res chain seq x y z
N MET A 1 -38.35 -21.39 27.75
CA MET A 1 -36.91 -21.13 27.88
C MET A 1 -36.31 -21.45 26.53
N SER A 2 -35.95 -20.43 25.76
CA SER A 2 -35.46 -20.61 24.39
C SER A 2 -33.94 -20.73 24.43
N GLU A 3 -33.43 -21.92 24.12
CA GLU A 3 -32.02 -22.16 23.87
C GLU A 3 -31.61 -21.27 22.69
N SER A 4 -30.74 -20.28 22.95
CA SER A 4 -30.15 -19.48 21.88
C SER A 4 -29.28 -20.42 21.05
N SER A 5 -29.79 -20.78 19.87
CA SER A 5 -29.04 -21.47 18.83
C SER A 5 -27.83 -20.59 18.52
N HIS A 6 -26.66 -20.98 19.01
CA HIS A 6 -25.41 -20.34 18.65
C HIS A 6 -25.13 -20.76 17.22
N ASP A 7 -25.65 -20.01 16.26
CA ASP A 7 -25.39 -20.27 14.85
C ASP A 7 -23.96 -19.80 14.54
N PRO A 8 -23.00 -20.72 14.35
CA PRO A 8 -21.61 -20.35 14.09
C PRO A 8 -21.47 -19.59 12.76
N SER A 9 -22.49 -19.60 11.90
CA SER A 9 -22.52 -18.81 10.66
C SER A 9 -22.58 -17.29 10.89
N ARG A 10 -22.92 -16.82 12.09
CA ARG A 10 -23.02 -15.39 12.39
C ARG A 10 -21.72 -14.76 12.86
N GLN A 11 -20.72 -15.55 13.24
CA GLN A 11 -19.45 -15.03 13.72
C GLN A 11 -18.35 -15.08 12.66
N PRO A 12 -17.47 -14.07 12.61
CA PRO A 12 -16.34 -14.07 11.69
C PRO A 12 -15.41 -15.28 11.95
N PRO A 13 -15.15 -16.13 10.94
CA PRO A 13 -14.36 -17.35 11.08
C PRO A 13 -12.87 -17.05 11.34
N ALA A 14 -12.11 -17.96 11.94
CA ALA A 14 -10.66 -17.79 12.00
C ALA A 14 -10.04 -17.95 10.60
N ILE A 15 -9.47 -16.89 10.04
CA ILE A 15 -8.86 -16.90 8.69
C ILE A 15 -7.35 -16.77 8.79
N SER A 16 -6.64 -17.81 8.35
CA SER A 16 -5.18 -17.85 8.31
C SER A 16 -4.62 -17.06 7.14
N LYS A 17 -3.38 -16.57 7.28
CA LYS A 17 -2.65 -15.95 6.18
C LYS A 17 -2.49 -16.94 5.01
N PRO A 18 -2.68 -16.51 3.75
CA PRO A 18 -2.41 -17.34 2.57
C PRO A 18 -0.99 -17.90 2.59
N LYS A 19 -0.85 -19.19 2.22
CA LYS A 19 0.45 -19.83 2.01
C LYS A 19 1.04 -19.32 0.70
N LEU A 20 2.20 -18.67 0.79
CA LEU A 20 2.92 -18.11 -0.37
C LEU A 20 4.00 -19.08 -0.83
N LYS A 21 4.18 -19.20 -2.14
CA LYS A 21 5.41 -19.78 -2.70
C LYS A 21 6.57 -18.80 -2.52
N GLU A 22 7.80 -19.31 -2.57
CA GLU A 22 8.99 -18.48 -2.48
C GLU A 22 9.00 -17.39 -3.58
N GLY A 23 9.31 -16.15 -3.20
CA GLY A 23 9.28 -14.99 -4.10
C GLY A 23 7.88 -14.43 -4.41
N GLN A 24 6.80 -15.09 -4.01
CA GLN A 24 5.44 -14.62 -4.29
C GLN A 24 5.00 -13.50 -3.34
N SER A 25 4.38 -12.45 -3.89
CA SER A 25 3.74 -11.40 -3.11
C SER A 25 2.24 -11.68 -2.93
N VAL A 26 1.67 -11.15 -1.84
CA VAL A 26 0.22 -11.21 -1.61
C VAL A 26 -0.49 -10.26 -2.58
N THR A 27 -1.40 -10.80 -3.38
CA THR A 27 -2.25 -10.03 -4.30
C THR A 27 -3.67 -9.89 -3.76
N HIS A 28 -4.45 -8.93 -4.27
CA HIS A 28 -5.87 -8.79 -3.94
C HIS A 28 -6.65 -10.07 -4.27
N GLN A 29 -6.43 -10.60 -5.47
CA GLN A 29 -7.06 -11.84 -5.93
C GLN A 29 -6.76 -13.01 -5.00
N MET A 30 -5.51 -13.15 -4.54
CA MET A 30 -5.17 -14.24 -3.63
C MET A 30 -5.85 -14.08 -2.27
N LEU A 31 -5.99 -12.86 -1.76
CA LEU A 31 -6.75 -12.63 -0.52
C LEU A 31 -8.22 -13.01 -0.71
N GLU A 32 -8.82 -12.65 -1.83
CA GLU A 32 -10.19 -13.03 -2.19
C GLU A 32 -10.34 -14.54 -2.29
N ASP A 33 -9.55 -15.21 -3.14
CA ASP A 33 -9.73 -16.61 -3.52
C ASP A 33 -9.28 -17.61 -2.45
N THR A 34 -8.31 -17.23 -1.61
CA THR A 34 -7.67 -18.19 -0.69
C THR A 34 -7.91 -17.90 0.78
N ALA A 35 -7.98 -16.63 1.18
CA ALA A 35 -8.23 -16.27 2.58
C ALA A 35 -9.71 -16.02 2.84
N PHE A 36 -10.35 -15.21 2.02
CA PHE A 36 -11.71 -14.75 2.26
C PHE A 36 -12.77 -15.44 1.39
N ASN A 37 -12.40 -16.49 0.65
CA ASN A 37 -13.31 -17.39 -0.03
C ASN A 37 -13.92 -18.42 0.94
N HIS A 38 -14.57 -17.90 1.98
CA HIS A 38 -15.22 -18.69 3.03
C HIS A 38 -16.73 -18.44 2.95
N PRO A 39 -17.59 -19.47 3.17
CA PRO A 39 -19.05 -19.32 3.09
C PRO A 39 -19.60 -18.09 3.79
N TYR A 40 -19.10 -17.80 5.00
CA TYR A 40 -19.38 -16.57 5.76
C TYR A 40 -19.27 -15.28 4.92
N TYR A 41 -18.13 -15.07 4.25
CA TYR A 41 -17.88 -13.86 3.47
C TYR A 41 -18.63 -13.88 2.14
N LEU A 42 -18.77 -15.05 1.52
CA LEU A 42 -19.55 -15.17 0.27
C LEU A 42 -21.02 -14.81 0.51
N GLU A 43 -21.60 -15.25 1.62
CA GLU A 43 -22.96 -14.85 2.01
C GLU A 43 -23.02 -13.35 2.34
N LYS A 44 -22.13 -12.88 3.24
CA LYS A 44 -22.13 -11.50 3.73
C LYS A 44 -21.92 -10.45 2.63
N THR A 45 -21.15 -10.79 1.60
CA THR A 45 -20.77 -9.85 0.52
C THR A 45 -21.57 -10.05 -0.77
N GLY A 46 -22.46 -11.04 -0.81
CA GLY A 46 -23.16 -11.45 -2.03
C GLY A 46 -22.17 -11.94 -3.10
N ASN A 47 -21.27 -12.85 -2.74
CA ASN A 47 -20.16 -13.32 -3.57
C ASN A 47 -19.30 -12.17 -4.10
N TRP A 48 -18.95 -11.24 -3.21
CA TRP A 48 -18.23 -10.00 -3.52
C TRP A 48 -18.92 -9.10 -4.55
N LEU A 49 -20.20 -9.29 -4.86
CA LEU A 49 -20.93 -8.44 -5.80
C LEU A 49 -21.36 -7.13 -5.15
N ASN A 50 -21.82 -7.20 -3.89
CA ASN A 50 -22.33 -6.04 -3.15
C ASN A 50 -21.20 -5.23 -2.52
N VAL A 51 -20.20 -5.93 -2.00
CA VAL A 51 -19.02 -5.33 -1.37
C VAL A 51 -17.77 -5.91 -2.03
N LYS A 52 -16.92 -5.05 -2.59
CA LYS A 52 -15.70 -5.45 -3.29
C LYS A 52 -14.51 -5.48 -2.34
N ILE A 53 -13.67 -6.52 -2.42
CA ILE A 53 -12.48 -6.63 -1.58
C ILE A 53 -11.44 -5.53 -1.89
N GLY A 54 -11.34 -5.09 -3.14
CA GLY A 54 -10.36 -4.07 -3.56
C GLY A 54 -10.47 -2.76 -2.77
N PRO A 55 -11.65 -2.11 -2.72
CA PRO A 55 -11.92 -0.97 -1.84
C PRO A 55 -11.64 -1.24 -0.36
N ILE A 56 -12.06 -2.38 0.19
CA ILE A 56 -11.76 -2.75 1.59
C ILE A 56 -10.25 -2.72 1.86
N LEU A 57 -9.47 -3.41 1.02
CA LEU A 57 -8.02 -3.47 1.18
C LEU A 57 -7.37 -2.10 0.99
N ARG A 58 -7.98 -1.21 0.20
CA ARG A 58 -7.52 0.18 0.05
C ARG A 58 -7.72 0.94 1.35
N THR A 59 -8.91 0.90 1.96
CA THR A 59 -9.22 1.52 3.25
C THR A 59 -8.28 1.02 4.34
N ILE A 60 -8.12 -0.30 4.49
CA ILE A 60 -7.20 -0.89 5.47
C ILE A 60 -5.78 -0.35 5.28
N LYS A 61 -5.31 -0.31 4.03
CA LYS A 61 -3.98 0.19 3.70
C LYS A 61 -3.84 1.70 3.92
N GLU A 62 -4.87 2.49 3.73
CA GLU A 62 -4.84 3.94 3.97
C GLU A 62 -4.79 4.25 5.47
N CYS A 63 -5.66 3.62 6.27
CA CYS A 63 -5.58 3.72 7.73
C CYS A 63 -4.24 3.23 8.27
N SER A 64 -3.71 2.13 7.71
CA SER A 64 -2.38 1.61 8.06
C SER A 64 -1.27 2.61 7.75
N GLN A 65 -1.34 3.30 6.61
CA GLN A 65 -0.36 4.31 6.25
C GLN A 65 -0.41 5.51 7.20
N ALA A 66 -1.61 5.99 7.55
CA ALA A 66 -1.79 7.07 8.51
C ALA A 66 -1.18 6.71 9.87
N ALA A 67 -1.53 5.53 10.40
CA ALA A 67 -0.98 5.03 11.66
C ALA A 67 0.55 4.88 11.62
N LEU A 68 1.10 4.37 10.51
CA LEU A 68 2.53 4.22 10.31
C LEU A 68 3.28 5.57 10.35
N LEU A 69 2.72 6.61 9.74
CA LEU A 69 3.33 7.94 9.73
C LEU A 69 3.35 8.58 11.13
N GLU A 70 2.35 8.29 11.97
CA GLU A 70 2.31 8.81 13.35
C GLU A 70 3.40 8.22 14.25
N VAL A 71 3.76 6.95 14.05
CA VAL A 71 4.73 6.24 14.90
C VAL A 71 6.12 6.18 14.30
N GLU A 72 6.32 6.76 13.12
CA GLU A 72 7.54 6.60 12.34
C GLU A 72 8.82 6.99 13.11
N ALA A 73 8.76 8.08 13.87
CA ALA A 73 9.91 8.57 14.66
C ALA A 73 10.28 7.62 15.82
N GLU A 74 9.35 6.74 16.22
CA GLU A 74 9.54 5.78 17.31
C GLU A 74 10.01 4.41 16.80
N MET A 75 10.02 4.19 15.48
CA MET A 75 10.45 2.93 14.88
C MET A 75 11.96 2.74 14.99
N ASP A 76 12.41 1.51 15.28
CA ASP A 76 13.81 1.17 15.18
C ASP A 76 14.25 1.19 13.70
N PRO A 77 15.23 2.05 13.32
CA PRO A 77 15.65 2.20 11.93
C PRO A 77 16.40 0.97 11.39
N TYR A 78 16.93 0.10 12.25
CA TYR A 78 17.64 -1.12 11.86
C TYR A 78 16.67 -2.28 11.60
N ILE A 79 15.43 -2.19 12.07
CA ILE A 79 14.39 -3.20 11.86
C ILE A 79 13.65 -2.92 10.54
N LYS A 80 13.91 -3.78 9.54
CA LYS A 80 13.44 -3.57 8.15
C LYS A 80 11.93 -3.71 7.98
N ARG A 81 11.26 -4.58 8.74
CA ARG A 81 9.83 -4.87 8.62
C ARG A 81 9.09 -4.40 9.86
N PHE A 82 7.96 -3.75 9.67
CA PHE A 82 7.12 -3.32 10.79
C PHE A 82 6.68 -4.49 11.68
N SER A 83 6.43 -5.67 11.09
CA SER A 83 6.06 -6.89 11.84
C SER A 83 7.14 -7.39 12.80
N ASP A 84 8.37 -6.90 12.65
CA ASP A 84 9.52 -7.33 13.46
C ASP A 84 9.85 -6.27 14.53
N GLN A 85 9.09 -5.16 14.59
CA GLN A 85 9.19 -4.15 15.64
C GLN A 85 8.67 -4.70 16.98
N GLY A 86 9.02 -4.06 18.09
CA GLY A 86 8.56 -4.50 19.42
C GLY A 86 7.04 -4.55 19.56
N GLU A 87 6.52 -5.57 20.27
CA GLU A 87 5.08 -5.75 20.53
C GLU A 87 4.38 -4.49 21.08
N PRO A 88 4.97 -3.69 21.99
CA PRO A 88 4.35 -2.45 22.46
C PRO A 88 4.09 -1.44 21.33
N LEU A 89 5.05 -1.28 20.42
CA LEU A 89 4.91 -0.38 19.27
C LEU A 89 3.84 -0.91 18.31
N GLN A 90 3.84 -2.23 18.05
CA GLN A 90 2.81 -2.86 17.21
C GLN A 90 1.41 -2.66 17.80
N GLN A 91 1.23 -2.89 19.10
CA GLN A 91 -0.04 -2.72 19.78
C GLN A 91 -0.55 -1.27 19.69
N ARG A 92 0.28 -0.28 20.03
CA ARG A 92 -0.09 1.14 19.93
C ARG A 92 -0.44 1.54 18.50
N THR A 93 0.33 1.08 17.52
CA THR A 93 0.07 1.39 16.11
C THR A 93 -1.25 0.75 15.62
N TYR A 94 -1.58 -0.43 16.13
CA TYR A 94 -2.86 -1.09 15.84
C TYR A 94 -4.04 -0.29 16.42
N GLU A 95 -3.90 0.25 17.63
CA GLU A 95 -4.92 1.12 18.24
C GLU A 95 -5.14 2.39 17.43
N ILE A 96 -4.07 3.05 16.98
CA ILE A 96 -4.16 4.22 16.07
C ILE A 96 -4.87 3.83 14.77
N PHE A 97 -4.51 2.68 14.18
CA PHE A 97 -5.17 2.16 12.99
C PHE A 97 -6.69 1.97 13.20
N LEU A 98 -7.10 1.40 14.32
CA LEU A 98 -8.52 1.21 14.66
C LEU A 98 -9.24 2.55 14.85
N GLN A 99 -8.63 3.50 15.58
CA GLN A 99 -9.20 4.85 15.74
C GLN A 99 -9.40 5.56 14.39
N ARG A 100 -8.46 5.39 13.46
CA ARG A 100 -8.57 5.94 12.10
C ARG A 100 -9.68 5.24 11.31
N LEU A 101 -9.82 3.93 11.44
CA LEU A 101 -10.88 3.16 10.79
C LEU A 101 -12.27 3.57 11.32
N ASP A 102 -12.41 3.66 12.64
CA ASP A 102 -13.63 4.11 13.32
C ASP A 102 -13.99 5.54 12.91
N GLY A 103 -12.99 6.43 12.77
CA GLY A 103 -13.20 7.80 12.29
C GLY A 103 -13.76 7.88 10.87
N LEU A 104 -13.43 6.92 10.00
CA LEU A 104 -14.00 6.83 8.64
C LEU A 104 -15.39 6.19 8.62
N SER A 105 -15.83 5.52 9.70
CA SER A 105 -17.11 4.81 9.74
C SER A 105 -18.30 5.71 9.39
N VAL A 106 -18.22 7.01 9.72
CA VAL A 106 -19.27 8.00 9.48
C VAL A 106 -19.56 8.20 7.98
N ASP A 107 -18.54 8.05 7.15
CA ASP A 107 -18.61 8.32 5.71
C ASP A 107 -18.77 7.03 4.86
N MET A 108 -18.94 5.87 5.49
CA MET A 108 -19.08 4.59 4.80
C MET A 108 -20.38 3.87 5.18
N SER A 109 -20.83 2.95 4.32
CA SER A 109 -22.01 2.14 4.64
C SER A 109 -21.71 1.16 5.77
N ASP A 110 -22.71 0.92 6.62
CA ASP A 110 -22.63 -0.05 7.72
C ASP A 110 -22.21 -1.43 7.24
N GLU A 111 -22.72 -1.86 6.07
CA GLU A 111 -22.34 -3.12 5.43
C GLU A 111 -20.85 -3.16 5.12
N PHE A 112 -20.31 -2.11 4.48
CA PHE A 112 -18.90 -2.03 4.12
C PHE A 112 -18.01 -2.02 5.35
N TYR A 113 -18.34 -1.20 6.35
CA TYR A 113 -17.63 -1.13 7.62
C TYR A 113 -17.64 -2.49 8.33
N SER A 114 -18.80 -3.14 8.41
CA SER A 114 -18.94 -4.44 9.07
C SER A 114 -18.10 -5.54 8.41
N VAL A 115 -17.95 -5.53 7.08
CA VAL A 115 -17.08 -6.49 6.39
C VAL A 115 -15.61 -6.24 6.75
N ILE A 116 -15.17 -4.98 6.83
CA ILE A 116 -13.80 -4.66 7.24
C ILE A 116 -13.52 -5.15 8.66
N THR A 117 -14.41 -4.83 9.61
CA THR A 117 -14.23 -5.21 11.01
C THR A 117 -14.25 -6.72 11.17
N ASP A 118 -15.14 -7.43 10.47
CA ASP A 118 -15.17 -8.89 10.47
C ASP A 118 -13.90 -9.49 9.85
N MET A 119 -13.37 -8.95 8.76
CA MET A 119 -12.09 -9.39 8.18
C MET A 119 -10.94 -9.24 9.17
N LEU A 120 -10.88 -8.14 9.91
CA LEU A 120 -9.86 -7.92 10.94
C LEU A 120 -10.05 -8.89 12.12
N GLN A 121 -11.28 -9.06 12.59
CA GLN A 121 -11.63 -9.98 13.68
C GLN A 121 -11.29 -11.43 13.34
N SER A 122 -11.54 -11.86 12.11
CA SER A 122 -11.17 -13.19 11.61
C SER A 122 -9.68 -13.49 11.74
N THR A 123 -8.83 -12.46 11.61
CA THR A 123 -7.38 -12.62 11.83
C THR A 123 -6.98 -12.59 13.30
N LEU A 124 -7.82 -12.07 14.20
CA LEU A 124 -7.62 -12.08 15.64
C LEU A 124 -8.06 -13.40 16.29
N ASN A 125 -9.05 -14.07 15.68
CA ASN A 125 -9.61 -15.34 16.12
C ASN A 125 -8.63 -16.53 15.96
N LEU A 126 -7.44 -16.30 15.40
CA LEU A 126 -6.38 -17.31 15.31
C LEU A 126 -5.76 -17.62 16.68
N ASN A 127 -5.58 -18.89 16.97
CA ASN A 127 -4.90 -19.37 18.18
C ASN A 127 -3.39 -19.05 18.17
N SER A 128 -2.78 -18.98 16.98
CA SER A 128 -1.36 -18.63 16.81
C SER A 128 -1.13 -17.16 17.10
N ARG A 129 -0.40 -16.83 18.18
CA ARG A 129 -0.02 -15.44 18.50
C ARG A 129 0.76 -14.77 17.37
N ARG A 130 1.60 -15.53 16.66
CA ARG A 130 2.43 -15.03 15.54
C ARG A 130 1.60 -14.60 14.33
N ASP A 131 0.43 -15.23 14.13
CA ASP A 131 -0.40 -14.99 12.95
C ASP A 131 -1.57 -14.03 13.24
N LYS A 132 -1.71 -13.57 14.49
CA LYS A 132 -2.71 -12.56 14.82
C LYS A 132 -2.47 -11.28 14.03
N ARG A 133 -3.57 -10.65 13.60
CA ARG A 133 -3.55 -9.39 12.84
C ARG A 133 -2.76 -9.46 11.54
N TRP A 134 -2.58 -10.66 10.95
CA TRP A 134 -1.72 -10.81 9.77
C TRP A 134 -2.16 -9.92 8.60
N LEU A 135 -3.47 -9.66 8.44
CA LEU A 135 -3.99 -8.81 7.38
C LEU A 135 -3.53 -7.36 7.56
N TRP A 136 -3.64 -6.83 8.77
CA TRP A 136 -3.14 -5.50 9.11
C TRP A 136 -1.61 -5.42 9.01
N LEU A 137 -0.88 -6.39 9.57
CA LEU A 137 0.59 -6.45 9.47
C LEU A 137 1.08 -6.54 8.02
N TRP A 138 0.35 -7.23 7.15
CA TRP A 138 0.61 -7.23 5.72
C TRP A 138 0.43 -5.84 5.12
N ALA A 139 -0.68 -5.17 5.41
CA ALA A 139 -0.97 -3.83 4.92
C ALA A 139 0.09 -2.81 5.39
N MET A 140 0.48 -2.86 6.66
CA MET A 140 1.55 -2.07 7.24
C MET A 140 2.88 -2.25 6.49
N ASN A 141 3.31 -3.49 6.29
CA ASN A 141 4.55 -3.79 5.58
C ASN A 141 4.53 -3.32 4.12
N GLU A 142 3.39 -3.44 3.43
CA GLU A 142 3.25 -2.90 2.07
C GLU A 142 3.36 -1.38 2.03
N ARG A 143 2.77 -0.68 3.01
CA ARG A 143 2.86 0.79 3.12
C ARG A 143 4.25 1.25 3.50
N GLN A 144 4.91 0.59 4.43
CA GLN A 144 6.30 0.87 4.79
C GLN A 144 7.22 0.76 3.57
N LYS A 145 7.11 -0.33 2.79
CA LYS A 145 7.88 -0.50 1.55
C LYS A 145 7.59 0.60 0.54
N ALA A 146 6.32 0.98 0.38
CA ALA A 146 5.93 2.04 -0.56
C ALA A 146 6.54 3.40 -0.16
N LEU A 147 6.50 3.75 1.13
CA LEU A 147 7.10 4.97 1.68
C LEU A 147 8.63 4.97 1.52
N GLN A 148 9.29 3.86 1.83
CA GLN A 148 10.74 3.71 1.63
C GLN A 148 11.13 3.89 0.15
N LYS A 149 10.40 3.26 -0.78
CA LYS A 149 10.63 3.44 -2.22
C LYS A 149 10.45 4.90 -2.66
N LEU A 150 9.44 5.58 -2.13
CA LEU A 150 9.20 6.99 -2.43
C LEU A 150 10.35 7.87 -1.94
N ARG A 151 10.89 7.61 -0.74
CA ARG A 151 12.03 8.35 -0.17
C ARG A 151 13.31 8.14 -0.97
N LEU A 152 13.63 6.88 -1.32
CA LEU A 152 14.79 6.57 -2.15
C LEU A 152 14.72 7.27 -3.51
N LYS A 153 13.52 7.35 -4.10
CA LYS A 153 13.31 8.08 -5.35
C LYS A 153 13.50 9.59 -5.20
N LYS A 154 13.11 10.17 -4.06
CA LYS A 154 13.30 11.60 -3.77
C LYS A 154 14.78 11.93 -3.57
N GLN A 155 15.50 11.13 -2.78
CA GLN A 155 16.95 11.29 -2.55
C GLN A 155 17.73 11.28 -3.87
N ARG A 156 17.49 10.30 -4.74
CA ARG A 156 18.14 10.22 -6.07
C ARG A 156 17.88 11.42 -6.98
N ARG A 157 16.78 12.16 -6.77
CA ARG A 157 16.49 13.38 -7.54
C ARG A 157 17.24 14.57 -6.94
N SER A 158 17.24 14.69 -5.62
CA SER A 158 18.02 15.71 -4.91
C SER A 158 19.52 15.62 -5.22
N ASP A 159 20.08 14.41 -5.33
CA ASP A 159 21.49 14.20 -5.68
C ASP A 159 21.81 14.50 -7.17
N GLN A 160 20.80 14.62 -8.03
CA GLN A 160 20.96 14.97 -9.46
C GLN A 160 20.76 16.46 -9.72
N ASP A 161 20.14 17.20 -8.79
CA ASP A 161 19.83 18.62 -8.90
C ASP A 161 20.85 19.52 -8.16
N GLU A 162 21.96 18.98 -7.64
CA GLU A 162 23.10 19.82 -7.25
C GLU A 162 23.76 20.40 -8.51
N PRO A 163 23.84 21.74 -8.65
CA PRO A 163 24.66 22.34 -9.68
C PRO A 163 26.12 22.02 -9.31
N GLY A 164 26.74 21.13 -10.09
CA GLY A 164 28.19 21.03 -10.07
C GLY A 164 28.73 22.42 -10.37
N ASP A 165 29.37 23.04 -9.36
CA ASP A 165 30.19 24.23 -9.55
C ASP A 165 31.18 23.90 -10.67
N GLY A 166 30.86 24.44 -11.84
CA GLY A 166 31.66 24.32 -13.05
C GLY A 166 32.90 25.15 -12.86
N ASP A 167 33.97 24.53 -12.36
CA ASP A 167 35.32 25.06 -12.53
C ASP A 167 36.19 23.99 -13.20
N SER A 168 36.21 24.07 -14.54
CA SER A 168 37.27 23.49 -15.37
C SER A 168 37.32 24.29 -16.68
N PRO A 169 38.40 25.06 -16.91
CA PRO A 169 38.54 25.88 -18.11
C PRO A 169 38.83 25.00 -19.33
N SER A 170 37.90 25.05 -20.29
CA SER A 170 38.06 24.49 -21.63
C SER A 170 39.15 25.23 -22.38
N THR A 171 40.25 24.53 -22.70
CA THR A 171 41.26 25.05 -23.63
C THR A 171 41.03 24.43 -25.01
N TYR A 172 40.82 25.34 -25.96
CA TYR A 172 40.63 25.18 -27.40
C TYR A 172 41.71 24.31 -28.08
N THR A 173 41.32 23.49 -29.06
CA THR A 173 42.11 23.25 -30.30
C THR A 173 41.17 22.84 -31.46
N PRO A 174 41.24 23.48 -32.64
CA PRO A 174 40.49 23.11 -33.83
C PRO A 174 41.36 22.42 -34.89
N GLY A 175 40.78 21.51 -35.66
CA GLY A 175 41.25 21.12 -37.00
C GLY A 175 41.49 19.62 -37.20
N TYR A 176 40.70 18.97 -38.07
CA TYR A 176 41.09 18.55 -39.42
C TYR A 176 39.90 17.87 -40.16
N GLN A 177 39.51 18.50 -41.27
CA GLN A 177 38.91 18.05 -42.55
C GLN A 177 38.09 16.73 -42.68
N ASP A 178 36.85 16.94 -43.19
CA ASP A 178 35.95 16.09 -44.00
C ASP A 178 36.59 15.67 -45.37
N PRO A 179 35.98 14.86 -46.30
CA PRO A 179 34.61 14.28 -46.34
C PRO A 179 34.41 12.86 -46.99
N GLU A 180 33.12 12.45 -47.07
CA GLU A 180 32.47 11.42 -47.91
C GLU A 180 32.55 9.95 -47.40
N GLU A 181 31.53 9.09 -47.41
CA GLU A 181 30.34 8.90 -48.26
C GLU A 181 29.43 7.82 -47.61
N GLY A 182 28.11 7.80 -47.86
CA GLY A 182 27.32 6.54 -47.73
C GLY A 182 25.88 6.60 -47.18
N PHE A 183 24.94 6.73 -48.11
CA PHE A 183 23.46 6.62 -48.03
C PHE A 183 22.86 5.46 -47.20
N GLY A 184 21.62 5.66 -46.68
CA GLY A 184 20.67 4.57 -46.45
C GLY A 184 19.43 4.85 -45.58
N SER A 185 18.32 5.23 -46.25
CA SER A 185 16.90 5.29 -45.82
C SER A 185 16.45 4.19 -44.81
N SER A 186 15.50 4.38 -43.88
CA SER A 186 14.04 4.33 -44.13
C SER A 186 13.20 4.68 -42.88
N ASP A 187 12.39 5.74 -42.99
CA ASP A 187 11.02 5.99 -42.52
C ASP A 187 10.49 5.74 -41.06
N PRO A 188 9.40 6.47 -40.69
CA PRO A 188 9.06 6.91 -39.33
C PRO A 188 7.83 6.18 -38.76
N GLU A 189 7.61 6.22 -37.44
CA GLU A 189 6.25 6.14 -36.90
C GLU A 189 6.14 6.62 -35.43
N ASP A 190 5.21 7.55 -35.24
CA ASP A 190 4.35 7.77 -34.06
C ASP A 190 4.94 8.04 -32.66
N GLY A 191 5.34 9.30 -32.46
CA GLY A 191 5.45 9.93 -31.15
C GLY A 191 4.20 10.72 -30.75
N ILE A 192 3.05 10.05 -30.52
CA ILE A 192 1.85 10.72 -29.99
C ILE A 192 2.08 11.17 -28.54
N GLN A 193 2.14 12.49 -28.39
CA GLN A 193 2.14 13.26 -27.16
C GLN A 193 0.96 12.88 -26.24
N ARG A 194 1.24 12.23 -25.12
CA ARG A 194 0.40 12.36 -23.92
C ARG A 194 1.06 13.33 -22.95
N ARG A 195 0.63 14.59 -23.04
CA ARG A 195 0.81 15.60 -21.98
C ARG A 195 0.27 15.03 -20.66
N ARG A 196 1.17 14.49 -19.83
CA ARG A 196 0.89 14.25 -18.42
C ARG A 196 1.02 15.60 -17.73
N ARG A 197 -0.12 16.25 -17.46
CA ARG A 197 -0.14 17.39 -16.53
C ARG A 197 0.38 16.86 -15.19
N HIS A 198 1.58 17.29 -14.81
CA HIS A 198 2.11 17.10 -13.47
C HIS A 198 1.30 18.02 -12.55
N LEU A 199 0.41 17.46 -11.75
CA LEU A 199 -0.10 18.17 -10.57
C LEU A 199 1.05 18.20 -9.56
N SER A 200 1.44 19.41 -9.16
CA SER A 200 2.42 19.60 -8.11
C SER A 200 1.78 19.28 -6.76
N ILE A 201 2.57 18.82 -5.79
CA ILE A 201 2.11 18.60 -4.42
C ILE A 201 1.59 19.92 -3.81
N ALA A 202 2.05 21.07 -4.31
CA ALA A 202 1.52 22.38 -3.92
C ALA A 202 0.04 22.57 -4.28
N ASP A 203 -0.45 21.99 -5.38
CA ASP A 203 -1.84 22.11 -5.82
C ASP A 203 -2.80 21.24 -5.01
N LEU A 204 -2.30 20.21 -4.33
CA LEU A 204 -3.09 19.33 -3.44
C LEU A 204 -3.27 19.91 -2.03
N MET A 205 -2.45 20.89 -1.63
CA MET A 205 -2.49 21.47 -0.28
C MET A 205 -3.30 22.77 -0.19
N ASN A 206 -3.76 23.33 -1.31
CA ASN A 206 -4.43 24.64 -1.33
C ASN A 206 -5.96 24.61 -1.50
N ASN A 207 -6.58 23.42 -1.51
CA ASN A 207 -8.05 23.29 -1.65
C ASN A 207 -8.82 23.17 -0.32
N ASN A 208 -8.20 23.47 0.82
CA ASN A 208 -8.87 23.56 2.12
C ASN A 208 -8.98 25.01 2.62
N SER A 209 -9.40 25.92 1.75
CA SER A 209 -9.87 27.25 2.17
C SER A 209 -10.92 27.77 1.18
N ALA A 210 -12.15 27.29 1.36
CA ALA A 210 -13.39 28.02 1.08
C ALA A 210 -14.51 27.39 1.91
#